data_AF-C0PUF3-F1
#
_entry.id   AF-C0PUF3-F1
#
_cell.length_a   1.000
_cell.length_b   1.000
_cell.length_c   1.000
_cell.angle_alpha   90.00
_cell.angle_beta   90.00
_cell.angle_gamma   90.00
#
_symmetry.space_group_name_H-M   'P 1'
#
loop_
_entity.id
_entity.type
_entity.pdbx_description
1 polymer ?
#
loop_
_entity_poly.entity_id
_entity_poly.type
_entity_poly.pdbx_seq_one_letter_code
_entity_poly.pdbx_strand_id
1 'polypeptide(L)'
;MAHLCVVGSHAVNGVARIHSEIVKNTVFKDFYEVEPEKFQNKTNGITPRRWLLLCNPGLADLIAERIGDDFLTDLFQLRKLLDFIDEDSFICDIANVKQENKQKFAAYLEKEYEVKINPESIFDIHVKRIHEYKRQLLNVLHIITFYNRIKKDPSKHFVPRTVIIGGKAAPGYHMAKMIIKLITAVGQVINNDPVVGDRLKVIYLENYRVSLAEKVIPAADLSEQISTAGTEASGTGNMKFMLNGALTIGTMDGANVEMAEEAGEENLFIFGMRVEDVDAMDQIGYNAREYYERLPELRQVIDQIQTGYFSPKEHELFKDVVNMLMNHDRFKVFADYEAYITCQDRVNELYKNPKEWTRTVIRNIAGSGKFSSDRTISEYARDIWGVEPSDVKIPPPNEPPVESHK
;
A
#
# COMPACT_ATOMS: atom_id res chain seq x y z
N MET A 1 -21.73 21.92 -2.39
CA MET A 1 -21.05 21.73 -1.09
C MET A 1 -19.59 22.16 -1.14
N ALA A 2 -18.73 21.56 -1.96
CA ALA A 2 -17.30 21.89 -1.98
C ALA A 2 -16.99 23.39 -2.19
N HIS A 3 -17.61 24.04 -3.19
CA HIS A 3 -17.44 25.48 -3.41
C HIS A 3 -17.86 26.32 -2.19
N LEU A 4 -18.95 25.94 -1.52
CA LEU A 4 -19.42 26.61 -0.30
C LEU A 4 -18.40 26.47 0.84
N CYS A 5 -17.77 25.30 1.00
CA CYS A 5 -16.71 25.08 1.98
C CYS A 5 -15.49 25.95 1.68
N VAL A 6 -15.07 26.03 0.42
CA VAL A 6 -13.95 26.89 0.01
C VAL A 6 -14.29 28.34 0.34
N VAL A 7 -15.43 28.87 -0.12
CA VAL A 7 -15.84 30.26 0.16
C VAL A 7 -15.94 30.55 1.66
N GLY A 8 -16.52 29.64 2.44
CA GLY A 8 -16.81 29.87 3.86
C GLY A 8 -15.66 29.59 4.84
N SER A 9 -14.50 29.13 4.39
CA SER A 9 -13.36 28.76 5.25
C SER A 9 -12.24 29.80 5.15
N HIS A 10 -11.40 29.93 6.19
CA HIS A 10 -10.19 30.77 6.13
C HIS A 10 -8.96 30.02 5.60
N ALA A 11 -9.03 28.69 5.53
CA ALA A 11 -7.97 27.84 5.00
C ALA A 11 -8.56 26.61 4.28
N VAL A 12 -7.86 26.14 3.25
CA VAL A 12 -8.15 24.91 2.49
C VAL A 12 -6.84 24.15 2.35
N ASN A 13 -6.82 22.84 2.60
CA ASN A 13 -5.59 22.07 2.49
C ASN A 13 -5.75 20.76 1.72
N GLY A 14 -4.68 20.37 1.02
CA GLY A 14 -4.49 19.01 0.52
C GLY A 14 -3.74 18.13 1.53
N VAL A 15 -3.76 16.81 1.29
CA VAL A 15 -3.31 15.77 2.23
C VAL A 15 -2.02 15.04 1.83
N ALA A 16 -1.43 15.43 0.69
CA ALA A 16 -0.09 15.09 0.21
C ALA A 16 0.33 16.18 -0.78
N ARG A 17 1.63 16.37 -1.02
CA ARG A 17 2.13 17.47 -1.83
C ARG A 17 1.54 17.46 -3.24
N ILE A 18 1.60 16.31 -3.93
CA ILE A 18 1.04 16.15 -5.28
C ILE A 18 -0.46 16.41 -5.33
N HIS A 19 -1.21 15.95 -4.32
CA HIS A 19 -2.64 16.20 -4.23
C HIS A 19 -2.95 17.68 -4.00
N SER A 20 -2.17 18.39 -3.17
CA SER A 20 -2.32 19.84 -3.02
C SER A 20 -2.13 20.57 -4.35
N GLU A 21 -1.17 20.14 -5.17
CA GLU A 21 -0.97 20.73 -6.50
C GLU A 21 -2.13 20.42 -7.45
N ILE A 22 -2.68 19.21 -7.45
CA ILE A 22 -3.89 18.87 -8.23
C ILE A 22 -5.09 19.72 -7.79
N VAL A 23 -5.25 19.93 -6.48
CA VAL A 23 -6.33 20.76 -5.92
C VAL A 23 -6.21 22.21 -6.40
N LYS A 24 -5.00 22.78 -6.39
CA LYS A 24 -4.74 24.15 -6.85
C LYS A 24 -4.86 24.30 -8.36
N ASN A 25 -4.32 23.36 -9.14
CA ASN A 25 -4.17 23.53 -10.58
C ASN A 25 -5.38 23.02 -11.39
N THR A 26 -6.21 22.15 -10.79
CA THR A 26 -7.34 21.51 -11.49
C THR A 26 -8.67 21.72 -10.77
N VAL A 27 -8.79 21.23 -9.52
CA VAL A 27 -10.11 21.11 -8.86
C VAL A 27 -10.69 22.46 -8.45
N PHE A 28 -9.86 23.33 -7.88
CA PHE A 28 -10.26 24.64 -7.37
C PHE A 28 -9.40 25.77 -7.95
N LYS A 29 -8.99 25.62 -9.21
CA LYS A 29 -8.14 26.60 -9.92
C LYS A 29 -8.67 28.02 -9.79
N ASP A 30 -9.93 28.24 -10.13
CA ASP A 30 -10.54 29.58 -10.09
C ASP A 30 -10.55 30.17 -8.68
N PHE A 31 -10.73 29.35 -7.63
CA PHE A 31 -10.65 29.83 -6.24
C PHE A 31 -9.21 30.11 -5.81
N TYR A 32 -8.26 29.29 -6.26
CA TYR A 32 -6.83 29.48 -5.97
C TYR A 32 -6.28 30.73 -6.64
N GLU A 33 -6.74 31.07 -7.85
CA GLU A 33 -6.35 32.31 -8.54
C GLU A 33 -6.87 33.58 -7.82
N VAL A 34 -7.96 33.46 -7.04
CA VAL A 34 -8.55 34.58 -6.29
C VAL A 34 -7.96 34.72 -4.86
N GLU A 35 -7.82 33.62 -4.13
CA GLU A 35 -7.32 33.58 -2.73
C GLU A 35 -6.18 32.56 -2.58
N PRO A 36 -5.00 32.76 -3.21
CA PRO A 36 -3.93 31.75 -3.22
C PRO A 36 -3.38 31.42 -1.84
N GLU A 37 -3.32 32.40 -0.93
CA GLU A 37 -2.83 32.27 0.45
C GLU A 37 -3.65 31.31 1.32
N LYS A 38 -4.89 31.05 0.92
CA LYS A 38 -5.82 30.14 1.59
C LYS A 38 -5.45 28.68 1.40
N PHE A 39 -4.75 28.35 0.32
CA PHE A 39 -4.46 26.98 -0.08
C PHE A 39 -3.12 26.50 0.47
N GLN A 40 -3.18 25.50 1.34
CA GLN A 40 -2.02 24.92 2.00
C GLN A 40 -1.86 23.42 1.71
N ASN A 41 -0.76 22.86 2.20
CA ASN A 41 -0.56 21.42 2.29
C ASN A 41 -0.33 21.01 3.75
N LYS A 42 -0.89 19.86 4.13
CA LYS A 42 -0.61 19.16 5.37
C LYS A 42 -0.56 17.67 5.05
N THR A 43 0.62 17.15 4.72
CA THR A 43 0.76 15.71 4.42
C THR A 43 0.26 14.90 5.61
N ASN A 44 -0.58 13.91 5.33
CA ASN A 44 -1.06 12.97 6.34
C ASN A 44 0.07 12.31 7.14
N GLY A 45 -0.30 11.75 8.28
CA GLY A 45 0.60 10.95 9.09
C GLY A 45 -0.16 9.87 9.87
N ILE A 46 0.60 8.98 10.49
CA ILE A 46 0.12 7.89 11.33
C ILE A 46 0.71 7.99 12.72
N THR A 47 -0.02 7.54 13.74
CA THR A 47 0.51 7.52 15.09
C THR A 47 1.47 6.34 15.30
N PRO A 48 2.75 6.58 15.65
CA PRO A 48 3.70 5.49 15.90
C PRO A 48 3.33 4.66 17.13
N ARG A 49 2.53 5.20 18.06
CA ARG A 49 2.08 4.46 19.26
C ARG A 49 1.25 3.23 18.89
N ARG A 50 0.30 3.35 17.95
CA ARG A 50 -0.51 2.21 17.51
C ARG A 50 0.19 1.40 16.43
N TRP A 51 0.83 2.08 15.49
CA TRP A 51 1.32 1.47 14.24
C TRP A 51 2.79 1.06 14.29
N LEU A 52 3.44 1.14 15.45
CA LEU A 52 4.74 0.52 15.71
C LEU A 52 4.75 -0.08 17.12
N LEU A 53 4.64 0.75 18.17
CA LEU A 53 4.79 0.31 19.56
C LEU A 53 3.76 -0.78 19.95
N LEU A 54 2.48 -0.57 19.65
CA LEU A 54 1.42 -1.53 20.00
C LEU A 54 1.43 -2.78 19.11
N CYS A 55 1.52 -2.60 17.78
CA CYS A 55 1.34 -3.70 16.85
C CYS A 55 2.61 -4.51 16.58
N ASN A 56 3.78 -3.93 16.81
CA ASN A 56 5.08 -4.54 16.54
C ASN A 56 6.07 -4.27 17.68
N PRO A 57 5.78 -4.76 18.90
CA PRO A 57 6.61 -4.51 20.08
C PRO A 57 8.04 -5.01 19.88
N GLY A 58 8.25 -6.15 19.23
CA GLY A 58 9.60 -6.66 18.96
C GLY A 58 10.47 -5.71 18.12
N LEU A 59 9.89 -5.02 17.14
CA LEU A 59 10.62 -3.99 16.39
C LEU A 59 10.84 -2.73 17.23
N ALA A 60 9.85 -2.32 18.01
CA ALA A 60 9.96 -1.14 18.87
C ALA A 60 11.05 -1.31 19.95
N ASP A 61 11.11 -2.49 20.58
CA ASP A 61 12.11 -2.83 21.59
C ASP A 61 13.52 -2.85 20.96
N LEU A 62 13.67 -3.49 19.80
CA LEU A 62 14.95 -3.51 19.06
C LEU A 62 15.43 -2.10 18.67
N ILE A 63 14.52 -1.21 18.25
CA ILE A 63 14.85 0.19 17.96
C ILE A 63 15.28 0.90 19.25
N ALA A 64 14.53 0.72 20.34
CA ALA A 64 14.83 1.36 21.63
C ALA A 64 16.19 0.94 22.19
N GLU A 65 16.58 -0.33 22.03
CA GLU A 65 17.90 -0.83 22.43
C GLU A 65 19.05 -0.14 21.67
N ARG A 66 18.83 0.29 20.43
CA ARG A 66 19.86 0.89 19.58
C ARG A 66 19.94 2.41 19.69
N ILE A 67 18.80 3.08 19.78
CA ILE A 67 18.75 4.56 19.68
C ILE A 67 18.02 5.26 20.84
N GLY A 68 17.55 4.53 21.85
CA GLY A 68 16.71 5.04 22.94
C GLY A 68 15.23 5.13 22.57
N ASP A 69 14.39 5.60 23.49
CA ASP A 69 12.92 5.62 23.36
C ASP A 69 12.32 6.94 22.88
N ASP A 70 13.15 7.96 22.63
CA ASP A 70 12.74 9.28 22.11
C ASP A 70 11.95 9.19 20.79
N PHE A 71 12.15 8.14 19.99
CA PHE A 71 11.43 7.96 18.71
C PHE A 71 9.91 7.80 18.86
N LEU A 72 9.41 7.49 20.07
CA LEU A 72 7.98 7.32 20.33
C LEU A 72 7.18 8.63 20.22
N THR A 73 7.84 9.75 20.49
CA THR A 73 7.29 11.11 20.42
C THR A 73 7.98 11.98 19.35
N ASP A 74 9.18 11.62 18.92
CA ASP A 74 9.86 12.22 17.77
C ASP A 74 10.33 11.15 16.75
N LEU A 75 9.47 10.82 15.80
CA LEU A 75 9.75 9.75 14.85
C LEU A 75 10.94 10.05 13.91
N PHE A 76 11.42 11.30 13.83
CA PHE A 76 12.64 11.63 13.07
C PHE A 76 13.90 10.99 13.66
N GLN A 77 13.88 10.61 14.95
CA GLN A 77 14.98 9.89 15.59
C GLN A 77 15.32 8.56 14.89
N LEU A 78 14.36 7.95 14.17
CA LEU A 78 14.60 6.74 13.39
C LEU A 78 15.71 6.88 12.34
N ARG A 79 16.08 8.11 11.92
CA ARG A 79 17.22 8.31 11.01
C ARG A 79 18.54 7.81 11.58
N LYS A 80 18.69 7.78 12.91
CA LYS A 80 19.88 7.22 13.60
C LYS A 80 20.10 5.73 13.30
N LEU A 81 19.07 5.00 12.87
CA LEU A 81 19.20 3.59 12.49
C LEU A 81 20.15 3.37 11.30
N LEU A 82 20.39 4.41 10.48
CA LEU A 82 21.32 4.34 9.36
C LEU A 82 22.77 4.12 9.82
N ASP A 83 23.12 4.52 11.04
CA ASP A 83 24.48 4.31 11.59
C ASP A 83 24.80 2.82 11.79
N PHE A 84 23.77 1.98 11.88
CA PHE A 84 23.88 0.53 12.11
C PHE A 84 23.62 -0.30 10.84
N ILE A 85 23.44 0.34 9.67
CA ILE A 85 23.00 -0.36 8.44
C ILE A 85 24.01 -1.41 7.93
N ASP A 86 25.28 -1.27 8.26
CA ASP A 86 26.37 -2.19 7.91
C ASP A 86 26.67 -3.21 9.03
N GLU A 87 25.97 -3.15 10.16
CA GLU A 87 26.14 -4.11 11.26
C GLU A 87 25.37 -5.40 10.99
N ASP A 88 26.11 -6.50 10.81
CA ASP A 88 25.52 -7.82 10.54
C ASP A 88 24.58 -8.30 11.65
N SER A 89 24.87 -7.97 12.91
CA SER A 89 23.98 -8.31 14.03
C SER A 89 22.64 -7.59 13.92
N PHE A 90 22.66 -6.28 13.69
CA PHE A 90 21.44 -5.47 13.55
C PHE A 90 20.59 -5.90 12.34
N ILE A 91 21.24 -6.20 11.21
CA ILE A 91 20.56 -6.76 10.03
C ILE A 91 19.86 -8.09 10.39
N CYS A 92 20.55 -8.99 11.08
CA CYS A 92 19.97 -10.26 11.50
C CYS A 92 18.80 -10.05 12.47
N ASP A 93 18.93 -9.15 13.44
CA ASP A 93 17.89 -8.86 14.44
C ASP A 93 16.61 -8.33 13.77
N ILE A 94 16.72 -7.39 12.82
CA ILE A 94 15.57 -6.87 12.05
C ILE A 94 14.89 -8.00 11.25
N ALA A 95 15.67 -8.86 10.59
CA ALA A 95 15.14 -9.98 9.83
C ALA A 95 14.40 -10.99 10.74
N ASN A 96 14.96 -11.27 11.92
CA ASN A 96 14.35 -12.18 12.90
C ASN A 96 12.99 -11.64 13.40
N VAL A 97 12.91 -10.35 13.74
CA VAL A 97 11.65 -9.70 14.13
C VAL A 97 10.59 -9.83 13.02
N LYS A 98 10.97 -9.61 11.75
CA LYS A 98 10.07 -9.81 10.61
C LYS A 98 9.58 -11.26 10.54
N GLN A 99 10.48 -12.23 10.67
CA GLN A 99 10.14 -13.64 10.57
C GLN A 99 9.23 -14.11 11.70
N GLU A 100 9.46 -13.65 12.93
CA GLU A 100 8.55 -13.91 14.04
C GLU A 100 7.14 -13.34 13.80
N ASN A 101 7.05 -12.12 13.26
CA ASN A 101 5.76 -11.50 12.93
C ASN A 101 5.02 -12.30 11.85
N LYS A 102 5.75 -12.81 10.85
CA LYS A 102 5.20 -13.71 9.81
C LYS A 102 4.70 -15.02 10.39
N GLN A 103 5.45 -15.64 11.30
CA GLN A 103 5.03 -16.86 11.99
C GLN A 103 3.78 -16.64 12.86
N LYS A 104 3.74 -15.54 13.63
CA LYS A 104 2.56 -15.15 14.44
C LYS A 104 1.33 -14.95 13.55
N PHE A 105 1.50 -14.31 12.39
CA PHE A 105 0.41 -14.10 11.44
C PHE A 105 -0.02 -15.37 10.70
N ALA A 106 0.93 -16.24 10.33
CA ALA A 106 0.63 -17.54 9.74
C ALA A 106 -0.19 -18.43 10.70
N ALA A 107 0.18 -18.47 11.98
CA ALA A 107 -0.57 -19.20 13.01
C ALA A 107 -1.99 -18.62 13.20
N TYR A 108 -2.14 -17.29 13.11
CA TYR A 108 -3.44 -16.64 13.13
C TYR A 108 -4.30 -17.04 11.92
N LEU A 109 -3.72 -17.08 10.70
CA LEU A 109 -4.43 -17.50 9.49
C LEU A 109 -4.82 -18.98 9.52
N GLU A 110 -3.95 -19.85 10.01
CA GLU A 110 -4.27 -21.27 10.18
C GLU A 110 -5.45 -21.45 11.14
N LYS A 111 -5.47 -20.70 12.25
CA LYS A 111 -6.55 -20.77 13.24
C LYS A 111 -7.90 -20.21 12.74
N GLU A 112 -7.88 -19.05 12.09
CA GLU A 112 -9.12 -18.29 11.80
C GLU A 112 -9.63 -18.51 10.38
N TYR A 113 -8.76 -18.87 9.44
CA TYR A 113 -9.11 -19.09 8.03
C TYR A 113 -8.94 -20.55 7.61
N GLU A 114 -8.42 -21.42 8.48
CA GLU A 114 -8.12 -22.83 8.16
C GLU A 114 -7.18 -22.98 6.96
N VAL A 115 -6.34 -21.96 6.72
CA VAL A 115 -5.35 -21.94 5.63
C VAL A 115 -3.95 -21.99 6.22
N LYS A 116 -3.25 -23.09 5.95
CA LYS A 116 -1.82 -23.20 6.22
C LYS A 116 -1.03 -22.49 5.12
N ILE A 117 -0.13 -21.60 5.53
CA ILE A 117 0.79 -20.88 4.64
C ILE A 117 2.25 -21.14 5.02
N ASN A 118 3.14 -20.96 4.05
CA ASN A 118 4.58 -20.99 4.25
C ASN A 118 5.07 -19.64 4.82
N PRO A 119 5.57 -19.54 6.08
CA PRO A 119 6.09 -18.30 6.63
C PRO A 119 7.41 -17.84 6.00
N GLU A 120 8.09 -18.69 5.23
CA GLU A 120 9.33 -18.31 4.51
C GLU A 120 9.04 -17.64 3.16
N SER A 121 7.79 -17.68 2.69
CA SER A 121 7.38 -16.99 1.45
C SER A 121 7.38 -15.47 1.62
N ILE A 122 7.43 -14.73 0.52
CA ILE A 122 7.13 -13.30 0.53
C ILE A 122 5.68 -13.10 0.95
N PHE A 123 5.44 -12.34 2.01
CA PHE A 123 4.10 -11.86 2.37
C PHE A 123 3.81 -10.58 1.59
N ASP A 124 3.12 -10.76 0.47
CA ASP A 124 2.72 -9.71 -0.48
C ASP A 124 1.32 -9.20 -0.15
N ILE A 125 1.22 -7.99 0.38
CA ILE A 125 0.01 -7.50 1.04
C ILE A 125 -0.61 -6.32 0.31
N HIS A 126 -1.88 -6.51 -0.08
CA HIS A 126 -2.73 -5.50 -0.68
C HIS A 126 -4.00 -5.28 0.18
N VAL A 127 -3.86 -4.52 1.27
CA VAL A 127 -4.97 -4.22 2.19
C VAL A 127 -5.42 -2.77 2.12
N LYS A 128 -6.60 -2.54 1.53
CA LYS A 128 -7.25 -1.24 1.40
C LYS A 128 -8.71 -1.42 0.98
N ARG A 129 -9.48 -0.32 0.89
CA ARG A 129 -10.84 -0.37 0.34
C ARG A 129 -10.80 -1.00 -1.06
N ILE A 130 -11.78 -1.84 -1.40
CA ILE A 130 -11.86 -2.40 -2.75
C ILE A 130 -12.48 -1.34 -3.66
N HIS A 131 -11.71 -0.90 -4.65
CA HIS A 131 -12.11 0.11 -5.61
C HIS A 131 -11.30 -0.05 -6.89
N GLU A 132 -11.91 0.18 -8.05
CA GLU A 132 -11.26 0.04 -9.36
C GLU A 132 -9.93 0.82 -9.46
N TYR A 133 -9.88 2.11 -9.06
CA TYR A 133 -8.63 2.90 -9.07
C TYR A 133 -7.51 2.37 -8.15
N LYS A 134 -7.84 1.55 -7.14
CA LYS A 134 -6.85 0.93 -6.25
C LYS A 134 -6.27 -0.35 -6.85
N ARG A 135 -6.79 -0.77 -8.00
CA ARG A 135 -6.26 -1.81 -8.89
C ARG A 135 -5.92 -3.13 -8.20
N GLN A 136 -6.76 -3.59 -7.28
CA GLN A 136 -6.70 -5.01 -6.87
C GLN A 136 -6.83 -5.95 -8.08
N LEU A 137 -7.51 -5.50 -9.13
CA LEU A 137 -7.59 -6.21 -10.40
C LEU A 137 -6.22 -6.39 -11.05
N LEU A 138 -5.37 -5.36 -11.10
CA LEU A 138 -3.99 -5.47 -11.62
C LEU A 138 -3.17 -6.51 -10.84
N ASN A 139 -3.30 -6.51 -9.50
CA ASN A 139 -2.66 -7.52 -8.66
C ASN A 139 -3.17 -8.93 -9.00
N VAL A 140 -4.48 -9.13 -9.18
CA VAL A 140 -5.02 -10.43 -9.60
C VAL A 140 -4.47 -10.88 -10.96
N LEU A 141 -4.29 -9.97 -11.92
CA LEU A 141 -3.68 -10.34 -13.20
C LEU A 141 -2.23 -10.84 -13.01
N HIS A 142 -1.46 -10.21 -12.13
CA HIS A 142 -0.13 -10.70 -11.74
C HIS A 142 -0.18 -12.07 -11.07
N ILE A 143 -1.11 -12.30 -10.13
CA ILE A 143 -1.29 -13.60 -9.47
C ILE A 143 -1.52 -14.71 -10.51
N ILE A 144 -2.42 -14.48 -11.47
CA ILE A 144 -2.72 -15.46 -12.53
C ILE A 144 -1.51 -15.65 -13.45
N THR A 145 -0.78 -14.58 -13.76
CA THR A 145 0.46 -14.64 -14.55
C THR A 145 1.50 -15.52 -13.85
N PHE A 146 1.72 -15.31 -12.55
CA PHE A 146 2.64 -16.10 -11.75
C PHE A 146 2.21 -17.56 -11.65
N TYR A 147 0.91 -17.82 -11.45
CA TYR A 147 0.32 -19.16 -11.52
C TYR A 147 0.63 -19.86 -12.86
N ASN A 148 0.38 -19.18 -13.98
CA ASN A 148 0.65 -19.71 -15.32
C ASN A 148 2.15 -20.00 -15.54
N ARG A 149 3.04 -19.13 -15.06
CA ARG A 149 4.50 -19.34 -15.11
C ARG A 149 4.91 -20.60 -14.33
N ILE A 150 4.35 -20.81 -13.14
CA ILE A 150 4.60 -22.04 -12.33
C ILE A 150 4.10 -23.28 -13.08
N LYS A 151 2.89 -23.23 -13.66
CA LYS A 151 2.31 -24.37 -14.39
C LYS A 151 3.07 -24.72 -15.66
N LYS A 152 3.62 -23.71 -16.34
CA LYS A 152 4.40 -23.88 -17.58
C LYS A 152 5.73 -24.57 -17.33
N ASP A 153 6.40 -24.24 -16.23
CA ASP A 153 7.64 -24.89 -15.83
C ASP A 153 7.62 -25.26 -14.34
N PRO A 154 6.98 -26.38 -13.96
CA PRO A 154 6.88 -26.80 -12.57
C PRO A 154 8.23 -27.16 -11.93
N SER A 155 9.29 -27.35 -12.72
CA SER A 155 10.63 -27.70 -12.24
C SER A 155 11.47 -26.47 -11.87
N LYS A 156 11.13 -25.30 -12.42
CA LYS A 156 11.82 -24.05 -12.13
C LYS A 156 11.66 -23.66 -10.66
N HIS A 157 12.75 -23.14 -10.10
CA HIS A 157 12.73 -22.54 -8.77
C HIS A 157 12.09 -21.14 -8.83
N PHE A 158 11.01 -20.96 -8.08
CA PHE A 158 10.33 -19.68 -7.90
C PHE A 158 10.45 -19.27 -6.43
N VAL A 159 10.63 -17.97 -6.18
CA VAL A 159 10.52 -17.43 -4.82
C VAL A 159 9.08 -17.63 -4.35
N PRO A 160 8.84 -18.38 -3.27
CA PRO A 160 7.47 -18.63 -2.80
C PRO A 160 6.79 -17.32 -2.40
N ARG A 161 5.49 -17.19 -2.67
CA ARG A 161 4.71 -15.98 -2.37
C ARG A 161 3.35 -16.28 -1.76
N THR A 162 3.02 -15.62 -0.67
CA THR A 162 1.67 -15.60 -0.09
C THR A 162 1.08 -14.22 -0.34
N VAL A 163 0.16 -14.13 -1.30
CA VAL A 163 -0.54 -12.89 -1.64
C VAL A 163 -1.77 -12.74 -0.75
N ILE A 164 -1.83 -11.65 0.00
CA ILE A 164 -2.84 -11.38 1.01
C ILE A 164 -3.57 -10.09 0.63
N ILE A 165 -4.81 -10.23 0.19
CA ILE A 165 -5.66 -9.09 -0.20
C ILE A 165 -6.71 -8.90 0.89
N GLY A 166 -7.01 -7.66 1.27
CA GLY A 166 -8.04 -7.41 2.27
C GLY A 166 -8.72 -6.07 2.08
N GLY A 167 -10.03 -6.04 2.25
CA GLY A 167 -10.78 -4.84 1.99
C GLY A 167 -12.29 -5.03 2.04
N LYS A 168 -13.00 -3.91 1.94
CA LYS A 168 -14.46 -3.87 1.82
C LYS A 168 -14.83 -3.11 0.56
N ALA A 169 -15.84 -3.62 -0.15
CA ALA A 169 -16.54 -2.90 -1.21
C ALA A 169 -17.76 -2.18 -0.63
N ALA A 170 -18.13 -1.03 -1.21
CA ALA A 170 -19.39 -0.38 -0.85
C ALA A 170 -20.59 -1.26 -1.27
N PRO A 171 -21.72 -1.24 -0.53
CA PRO A 171 -22.84 -2.16 -0.77
C PRO A 171 -23.40 -2.12 -2.20
N GLY A 172 -23.50 -0.92 -2.79
CA GLY A 172 -24.00 -0.72 -4.16
C GLY A 172 -22.92 -0.83 -5.26
N TYR A 173 -21.67 -1.09 -4.91
CA TYR A 173 -20.57 -1.10 -5.88
C TYR A 173 -20.39 -2.49 -6.48
N HIS A 174 -21.15 -2.77 -7.54
CA HIS A 174 -21.17 -4.07 -8.22
C HIS A 174 -19.77 -4.50 -8.70
N MET A 175 -19.07 -3.65 -9.46
CA MET A 175 -17.75 -4.01 -10.00
C MET A 175 -16.73 -4.32 -8.90
N ALA A 176 -16.70 -3.54 -7.82
CA ALA A 176 -15.84 -3.82 -6.67
C ALA A 176 -16.17 -5.17 -6.00
N LYS A 177 -17.45 -5.55 -5.90
CA LYS A 177 -17.85 -6.87 -5.42
C LYS A 177 -17.44 -8.00 -6.37
N MET A 178 -17.54 -7.77 -7.68
CA MET A 178 -17.06 -8.72 -8.69
C MET A 178 -15.55 -8.91 -8.63
N ILE A 179 -14.78 -7.86 -8.35
CA ILE A 179 -13.33 -7.96 -8.10
C ILE A 179 -13.06 -8.85 -6.86
N ILE A 180 -13.80 -8.69 -5.76
CA ILE A 180 -13.67 -9.59 -4.59
C ILE A 180 -13.99 -11.03 -4.99
N LYS A 181 -15.07 -11.26 -5.75
CA LYS A 181 -15.45 -12.59 -6.21
C LYS A 181 -14.40 -13.22 -7.12
N LEU A 182 -13.74 -12.42 -7.97
CA LEU A 182 -12.66 -12.88 -8.82
C LEU A 182 -11.43 -13.28 -8.00
N ILE A 183 -11.02 -12.44 -7.03
CA ILE A 183 -9.89 -12.74 -6.13
C ILE A 183 -10.12 -14.07 -5.42
N THR A 184 -11.30 -14.26 -4.84
CA THR A 184 -11.60 -15.48 -4.06
C THR A 184 -11.72 -16.71 -4.95
N ALA A 185 -12.27 -16.59 -6.16
CA ALA A 185 -12.32 -17.67 -7.14
C ALA A 185 -10.93 -18.09 -7.64
N VAL A 186 -10.08 -17.12 -7.97
CA VAL A 186 -8.67 -17.36 -8.34
C VAL A 186 -7.93 -18.02 -7.19
N GLY A 187 -8.08 -17.51 -5.97
CA GLY A 187 -7.46 -18.11 -4.79
C GLY A 187 -7.93 -19.54 -4.51
N GLN A 188 -9.21 -19.85 -4.73
CA GLN A 188 -9.72 -21.21 -4.59
C GLN A 188 -9.05 -22.19 -5.57
N VAL A 189 -8.83 -21.78 -6.83
CA VAL A 189 -8.14 -22.64 -7.81
C VAL A 189 -6.67 -22.82 -7.42
N ILE A 190 -5.97 -21.71 -7.16
CA ILE A 190 -4.52 -21.72 -6.90
C ILE A 190 -4.19 -22.49 -5.62
N ASN A 191 -4.92 -22.23 -4.52
CA ASN A 191 -4.61 -22.83 -3.23
C ASN A 191 -4.81 -24.35 -3.19
N ASN A 192 -5.63 -24.89 -4.10
CA ASN A 192 -5.94 -26.32 -4.22
C ASN A 192 -5.22 -27.02 -5.39
N ASP A 193 -4.38 -26.31 -6.15
CA ASP A 193 -3.61 -26.93 -7.24
C ASP A 193 -2.34 -27.60 -6.68
N PRO A 194 -2.23 -28.95 -6.73
CA PRO A 194 -1.08 -29.67 -6.18
C PRO A 194 0.21 -29.37 -6.96
N VAL A 195 0.11 -28.92 -8.22
CA VAL A 195 1.30 -28.49 -8.98
C VAL A 195 1.85 -27.19 -8.38
N VAL A 196 1.02 -26.32 -7.83
CA VAL A 196 1.49 -25.06 -7.22
C VAL A 196 2.08 -25.32 -5.84
N GLY A 197 1.36 -26.06 -4.99
CA GLY A 197 1.76 -26.34 -3.61
C GLY A 197 1.92 -25.07 -2.78
N ASP A 198 3.06 -24.92 -2.11
CA ASP A 198 3.39 -23.78 -1.24
C ASP A 198 4.13 -22.65 -1.97
N ARG A 199 4.30 -22.74 -3.29
CA ARG A 199 4.96 -21.71 -4.10
C ARG A 199 4.09 -20.46 -4.29
N LEU A 200 2.78 -20.62 -4.29
CA LEU A 200 1.83 -19.52 -4.38
C LEU A 200 0.60 -19.83 -3.55
N LYS A 201 0.27 -18.93 -2.63
CA LYS A 201 -1.01 -18.91 -1.89
C LYS A 201 -1.67 -17.56 -2.06
N VAL A 202 -3.00 -17.55 -2.15
CA VAL A 202 -3.80 -16.33 -2.27
C VAL A 202 -4.87 -16.33 -1.19
N ILE A 203 -4.86 -15.32 -0.34
CA ILE A 203 -5.74 -15.21 0.82
C ILE A 203 -6.51 -13.89 0.73
N TYR A 204 -7.84 -13.97 0.92
CA TYR A 204 -8.67 -12.80 1.10
C TYR A 204 -9.00 -12.63 2.58
N LEU A 205 -8.56 -11.53 3.18
CA LEU A 205 -8.85 -11.17 4.57
C LEU A 205 -10.26 -10.61 4.70
N GLU A 206 -11.12 -11.40 5.33
CA GLU A 206 -12.51 -11.04 5.57
C GLU A 206 -12.64 -9.94 6.61
N ASN A 207 -13.64 -9.07 6.43
CA ASN A 207 -13.98 -8.00 7.36
C ASN A 207 -12.75 -7.18 7.84
N TYR A 208 -11.87 -6.81 6.91
CA TYR A 208 -10.66 -6.03 7.19
C TYR A 208 -11.01 -4.77 8.01
N ARG A 209 -10.27 -4.61 9.12
CA ARG A 209 -10.50 -3.61 10.16
C ARG A 209 -9.18 -3.36 10.90
N VAL A 210 -9.17 -2.35 11.78
CA VAL A 210 -7.97 -1.93 12.52
C VAL A 210 -7.30 -3.10 13.27
N SER A 211 -8.06 -3.91 14.00
CA SER A 211 -7.50 -5.05 14.75
C SER A 211 -6.84 -6.11 13.86
N LEU A 212 -7.28 -6.25 12.60
CA LEU A 212 -6.65 -7.15 11.64
C LEU A 212 -5.45 -6.48 10.96
N ALA A 213 -5.53 -5.16 10.71
CA ALA A 213 -4.42 -4.34 10.24
C ALA A 213 -3.20 -4.43 11.18
N GLU A 214 -3.44 -4.36 12.49
CA GLU A 214 -2.40 -4.51 13.54
C GLU A 214 -1.67 -5.86 13.50
N LYS A 215 -2.26 -6.90 12.87
CA LYS A 215 -1.62 -8.22 12.72
C LYS A 215 -0.89 -8.36 11.39
N VAL A 216 -1.50 -7.89 10.30
CA VAL A 216 -0.96 -8.09 8.95
C VAL A 216 0.16 -7.10 8.61
N ILE A 217 0.12 -5.87 9.13
CA ILE A 217 1.13 -4.84 8.82
C ILE A 217 2.54 -5.24 9.29
N PRO A 218 2.74 -5.69 10.56
CA PRO A 218 4.06 -6.13 11.03
C PRO A 218 4.63 -7.32 10.26
N ALA A 219 3.76 -8.19 9.72
CA ALA A 219 4.13 -9.39 9.00
C ALA A 219 4.44 -9.17 7.51
N ALA A 220 4.30 -7.94 7.00
CA ALA A 220 4.43 -7.69 5.57
C ALA A 220 5.88 -7.60 5.10
N ASP A 221 6.19 -8.27 4.00
CA ASP A 221 7.44 -8.09 3.27
C ASP A 221 7.26 -7.05 2.17
N LEU A 222 6.18 -7.16 1.40
CA LEU A 222 5.87 -6.29 0.27
C LEU A 222 4.52 -5.59 0.47
N SER A 223 4.48 -4.29 0.21
CA SER A 223 3.30 -3.44 0.34
C SER A 223 2.81 -2.95 -1.03
N GLU A 224 1.61 -3.36 -1.40
CA GLU A 224 1.00 -3.05 -2.70
C GLU A 224 0.32 -1.67 -2.69
N GLN A 225 0.98 -0.68 -3.30
CA GLN A 225 0.57 0.71 -3.40
C GLN A 225 0.36 1.13 -4.86
N ILE A 226 -0.43 0.33 -5.56
CA ILE A 226 -0.53 0.32 -7.01
C ILE A 226 -1.73 1.09 -7.57
N SER A 227 -2.17 2.18 -6.94
CA SER A 227 -3.27 2.99 -7.50
C SER A 227 -2.85 3.61 -8.85
N THR A 228 -3.78 3.92 -9.76
CA THR A 228 -3.44 4.65 -10.98
C THR A 228 -2.89 6.03 -10.61
N ALA A 229 -1.79 6.47 -11.23
CA ALA A 229 -1.19 7.76 -10.91
C ALA A 229 -2.21 8.91 -11.02
N GLY A 230 -2.23 9.80 -10.03
CA GLY A 230 -3.16 10.92 -9.93
C GLY A 230 -4.49 10.60 -9.25
N THR A 231 -4.71 9.36 -8.77
CA THR A 231 -5.99 8.96 -8.17
C THR A 231 -5.95 8.79 -6.66
N GLU A 232 -4.79 8.48 -6.07
CA GLU A 232 -4.61 8.41 -4.62
C GLU A 232 -4.17 9.76 -4.07
N ALA A 233 -5.06 10.40 -3.30
CA ALA A 233 -4.76 11.70 -2.70
C ALA A 233 -3.56 11.67 -1.73
N SER A 234 -3.30 10.54 -1.07
CA SER A 234 -2.20 10.38 -0.12
C SER A 234 -1.96 8.89 0.14
N GLY A 235 -2.84 8.26 0.94
CA GLY A 235 -2.62 6.92 1.46
C GLY A 235 -1.88 6.97 2.79
N THR A 236 -2.42 6.30 3.81
CA THR A 236 -1.77 6.13 5.13
C THR A 236 -1.45 4.68 5.43
N GLY A 237 -1.88 3.74 4.57
CA GLY A 237 -1.51 2.33 4.68
C GLY A 237 -0.02 2.14 4.38
N ASN A 238 0.45 2.72 3.27
CA ASN A 238 1.84 2.75 2.84
C ASN A 238 2.80 3.23 3.96
N MET A 239 2.46 4.31 4.66
CA MET A 239 3.25 4.82 5.80
C MET A 239 3.40 3.78 6.91
N LYS A 240 2.34 3.00 7.21
CA LYS A 240 2.38 1.96 8.25
C LYS A 240 3.27 0.80 7.82
N PHE A 241 3.18 0.41 6.56
CA PHE A 241 4.01 -0.65 5.99
C PHE A 241 5.48 -0.27 5.97
N MET A 242 5.80 0.96 5.54
CA MET A 242 7.16 1.52 5.57
C MET A 242 7.74 1.49 6.98
N LEU A 243 7.00 2.00 7.97
CA LEU A 243 7.42 2.02 9.38
C LEU A 243 7.65 0.62 9.97
N ASN A 244 6.93 -0.40 9.48
CA ASN A 244 7.06 -1.79 9.94
C ASN A 244 8.01 -2.62 9.06
N GLY A 245 8.77 -1.98 8.18
CA GLY A 245 9.79 -2.64 7.37
C GLY A 245 9.26 -3.53 6.25
N ALA A 246 8.15 -3.14 5.63
CA ALA A 246 7.73 -3.70 4.34
C ALA A 246 8.20 -2.78 3.21
N LEU A 247 8.76 -3.36 2.15
CA LEU A 247 9.15 -2.61 0.96
C LEU A 247 7.93 -2.28 0.11
N THR A 248 7.90 -1.10 -0.48
CA THR A 248 6.75 -0.64 -1.28
C THR A 248 6.94 -0.99 -2.73
N ILE A 249 5.96 -1.66 -3.34
CA ILE A 249 5.76 -1.69 -4.79
C ILE A 249 4.59 -0.79 -5.14
N GLY A 250 4.80 0.19 -6.01
CA GLY A 250 3.79 1.22 -6.23
C GLY A 250 4.05 2.11 -7.42
N THR A 251 3.02 2.87 -7.76
CA THR A 251 3.11 3.97 -8.71
C THR A 251 3.64 5.23 -8.03
N MET A 252 4.10 6.17 -8.84
CA MET A 252 4.50 7.50 -8.37
C MET A 252 3.27 8.39 -8.12
N ASP A 253 2.51 8.04 -7.08
CA ASP A 253 1.22 8.65 -6.73
C ASP A 253 1.08 8.88 -5.21
N GLY A 254 0.25 9.85 -4.82
CA GLY A 254 -0.05 10.15 -3.43
C GLY A 254 1.20 10.30 -2.56
N ALA A 255 1.20 9.63 -1.40
CA ALA A 255 2.32 9.66 -0.46
C ALA A 255 3.50 8.75 -0.87
N ASN A 256 3.39 7.93 -1.92
CA ASN A 256 4.54 7.15 -2.41
C ASN A 256 5.65 8.07 -2.93
N VAL A 257 5.27 9.23 -3.51
CA VAL A 257 6.22 10.26 -3.95
C VAL A 257 7.05 10.75 -2.77
N GLU A 258 6.38 11.13 -1.68
CA GLU A 258 7.04 11.61 -0.48
C GLU A 258 7.85 10.51 0.21
N MET A 259 7.43 9.24 0.13
CA MET A 259 8.20 8.11 0.65
C MET A 259 9.49 7.89 -0.14
N ALA A 260 9.44 8.01 -1.47
CA ALA A 260 10.62 7.95 -2.32
C ALA A 260 11.59 9.12 -2.04
N GLU A 261 11.08 10.32 -1.77
CA GLU A 261 11.90 11.47 -1.35
C GLU A 261 12.64 11.22 -0.02
N GLU A 262 11.96 10.61 0.96
CA GLU A 262 12.54 10.41 2.30
C GLU A 262 13.49 9.21 2.39
N ALA A 263 13.16 8.09 1.74
CA ALA A 263 13.92 6.84 1.80
C ALA A 263 14.87 6.65 0.62
N GLY A 264 14.78 7.44 -0.44
CA GLY A 264 15.47 7.22 -1.71
C GLY A 264 14.64 6.34 -2.65
N GLU A 265 14.46 6.77 -3.90
CA GLU A 265 13.66 6.06 -4.91
C GLU A 265 14.19 4.65 -5.18
N GLU A 266 15.50 4.44 -5.06
CA GLU A 266 16.17 3.15 -5.21
C GLU A 266 15.77 2.12 -4.14
N ASN A 267 15.22 2.59 -3.01
CA ASN A 267 14.78 1.75 -1.90
C ASN A 267 13.27 1.42 -1.98
N LEU A 268 12.62 1.78 -3.08
CA LEU A 268 11.24 1.41 -3.43
C LEU A 268 11.19 0.72 -4.80
N PHE A 269 10.14 -0.08 -5.00
CA PHE A 269 9.84 -0.71 -6.29
C PHE A 269 8.82 0.13 -7.06
N ILE A 270 9.27 1.27 -7.58
CA ILE A 270 8.42 2.15 -8.39
C ILE A 270 8.27 1.61 -9.81
N PHE A 271 7.04 1.64 -10.34
CA PHE A 271 6.73 1.25 -11.71
C PHE A 271 5.56 2.06 -12.30
N GLY A 272 5.34 1.85 -13.60
CA GLY A 272 4.16 2.32 -14.31
C GLY A 272 4.24 3.79 -14.72
N MET A 273 3.11 4.26 -15.24
CA MET A 273 2.94 5.63 -15.70
C MET A 273 2.98 6.65 -14.56
N ARG A 274 3.49 7.85 -14.86
CA ARG A 274 3.32 9.06 -14.03
C ARG A 274 2.01 9.76 -14.38
N VAL A 275 1.64 10.78 -13.60
CA VAL A 275 0.38 11.52 -13.79
C VAL A 275 0.31 12.11 -15.21
N GLU A 276 1.42 12.69 -15.67
CA GLU A 276 1.51 13.33 -16.97
C GLU A 276 1.38 12.31 -18.13
N ASP A 277 1.88 11.09 -17.93
CA ASP A 277 1.75 10.00 -18.91
C ASP A 277 0.30 9.52 -19.03
N VAL A 278 -0.43 9.46 -17.89
CA VAL A 278 -1.86 9.12 -17.86
C VAL A 278 -2.67 10.17 -18.61
N ASP A 279 -2.42 11.45 -18.34
CA ASP A 279 -3.11 12.56 -19.01
C ASP A 279 -2.83 12.58 -20.52
N ALA A 280 -1.57 12.37 -20.92
CA ALA A 280 -1.19 12.29 -22.34
C ALA A 280 -1.87 11.11 -23.05
N MET A 281 -1.95 9.94 -22.39
CA MET A 281 -2.62 8.76 -22.93
C MET A 281 -4.13 8.98 -23.11
N ASP A 282 -4.77 9.68 -22.16
CA ASP A 282 -6.19 10.02 -22.27
C ASP A 282 -6.46 11.00 -23.41
N GLN A 283 -5.54 11.94 -23.69
CA GLN A 283 -5.64 12.87 -24.82
C GLN A 283 -5.49 12.19 -26.19
N ILE A 284 -4.61 11.18 -26.29
CA ILE A 284 -4.37 10.44 -27.54
C ILE A 284 -5.51 9.47 -27.85
N GLY A 285 -6.21 8.98 -26.83
CA GLY A 285 -7.28 8.00 -26.95
C GLY A 285 -6.80 6.59 -26.63
N TYR A 286 -6.80 6.24 -25.34
CA TYR A 286 -6.41 4.94 -24.83
C TYR A 286 -7.23 3.78 -25.42
N ASN A 287 -6.54 2.74 -25.90
CA ASN A 287 -7.15 1.49 -26.37
C ASN A 287 -6.54 0.27 -25.67
N ALA A 288 -7.28 -0.29 -24.71
CA ALA A 288 -6.85 -1.47 -23.95
C ALA A 288 -6.61 -2.71 -24.84
N ARG A 289 -7.32 -2.83 -25.98
CA ARG A 289 -7.20 -4.01 -26.86
C ARG A 289 -5.81 -4.17 -27.44
N GLU A 290 -5.09 -3.08 -27.69
CA GLU A 290 -3.73 -3.12 -28.21
C GLU A 290 -2.78 -3.86 -27.25
N TYR A 291 -2.96 -3.68 -25.94
CA TYR A 291 -2.18 -4.39 -24.92
C TYR A 291 -2.55 -5.87 -24.87
N TYR A 292 -3.85 -6.19 -24.93
CA TYR A 292 -4.32 -7.58 -25.00
C TYR A 292 -3.78 -8.32 -26.24
N GLU A 293 -3.71 -7.67 -27.40
CA GLU A 293 -3.19 -8.27 -28.63
C GLU A 293 -1.66 -8.40 -28.62
N ARG A 294 -0.95 -7.40 -28.05
CA ARG A 294 0.51 -7.34 -28.02
C ARG A 294 1.14 -8.23 -26.96
N LEU A 295 0.51 -8.41 -25.80
CA LEU A 295 1.10 -9.05 -24.62
C LEU A 295 0.57 -10.49 -24.41
N PRO A 296 1.37 -11.54 -24.71
CA PRO A 296 0.87 -12.92 -24.67
C PRO A 296 0.46 -13.40 -23.28
N GLU A 297 1.19 -13.02 -22.23
CA GLU A 297 0.84 -13.40 -20.85
C GLU A 297 -0.45 -12.71 -20.38
N LEU A 298 -0.63 -11.42 -20.72
CA LEU A 298 -1.87 -10.70 -20.45
C LEU A 298 -3.04 -11.36 -21.17
N ARG A 299 -2.88 -11.66 -22.47
CA ARG A 299 -3.89 -12.37 -23.27
C ARG A 299 -4.32 -13.67 -22.62
N GLN A 300 -3.37 -14.51 -22.23
CA GLN A 300 -3.65 -15.78 -21.56
C GLN A 300 -4.47 -15.59 -20.28
N VAL A 301 -4.10 -14.61 -19.45
CA VAL A 301 -4.80 -14.29 -18.20
C VAL A 301 -6.25 -13.89 -18.48
N ILE A 302 -6.46 -12.98 -19.43
CA ILE A 302 -7.80 -12.47 -19.78
C ILE A 302 -8.65 -13.57 -20.40
N ASP A 303 -8.08 -14.40 -21.27
CA ASP A 303 -8.77 -15.54 -21.86
C ASP A 303 -9.22 -16.53 -20.78
N GLN A 304 -8.37 -16.84 -19.79
CA GLN A 304 -8.75 -17.72 -18.67
C GLN A 304 -9.91 -17.16 -17.83
N ILE A 305 -9.90 -15.84 -17.56
CA ILE A 305 -11.00 -15.19 -16.83
C ILE A 305 -12.28 -15.26 -17.68
N GLN A 306 -12.18 -14.97 -18.97
CA GLN A 306 -13.31 -14.92 -19.90
C GLN A 306 -13.95 -16.29 -20.14
N THR A 307 -13.16 -17.35 -20.28
CA THR A 307 -13.67 -18.71 -20.56
C THR A 307 -14.17 -19.43 -19.31
N GLY A 308 -14.18 -18.76 -18.16
CA GLY A 308 -14.65 -19.32 -16.91
C GLY A 308 -13.69 -20.33 -16.27
N TYR A 309 -12.39 -20.27 -16.55
CA TYR A 309 -11.39 -21.16 -15.95
C TYR A 309 -11.45 -21.14 -14.40
N PHE A 310 -11.67 -19.95 -13.83
CA PHE A 310 -11.82 -19.74 -12.39
C PHE A 310 -13.28 -19.87 -11.89
N SER A 311 -14.23 -20.16 -12.78
CA SER A 311 -15.66 -20.29 -12.46
C SER A 311 -16.35 -21.35 -13.33
N PRO A 312 -15.92 -22.63 -13.26
CA PRO A 312 -16.37 -23.68 -14.19
C PRO A 312 -17.88 -24.00 -14.11
N LYS A 313 -18.56 -23.58 -13.04
CA LYS A 313 -20.02 -23.74 -12.90
C LYS A 313 -20.81 -22.57 -13.51
N GLU A 314 -20.17 -21.43 -13.70
CA GLU A 314 -20.78 -20.17 -14.15
C GLU A 314 -19.79 -19.47 -15.10
N HIS A 315 -19.59 -20.01 -16.30
CA HIS A 315 -18.50 -19.56 -17.19
C HIS A 315 -18.54 -18.06 -17.54
N GLU A 316 -19.72 -17.45 -17.57
CA GLU A 316 -19.91 -16.03 -17.88
C GLU A 316 -19.82 -15.11 -16.65
N LEU A 317 -19.53 -15.65 -15.44
CA LEU A 317 -19.57 -14.90 -14.18
C LEU A 317 -18.71 -13.63 -14.23
N PHE A 318 -17.54 -13.69 -14.87
CA PHE A 318 -16.59 -12.57 -14.93
C PHE A 318 -16.64 -11.79 -16.24
N LYS A 319 -17.64 -12.02 -17.09
CA LYS A 319 -17.79 -11.35 -18.39
C LYS A 319 -17.77 -9.83 -18.25
N ASP A 320 -18.46 -9.28 -17.25
CA ASP A 320 -18.52 -7.84 -17.01
C ASP A 320 -17.15 -7.25 -16.62
N VAL A 321 -16.35 -8.00 -15.86
CA VAL A 321 -14.98 -7.59 -15.49
C VAL A 321 -14.11 -7.52 -16.73
N VAL A 322 -14.17 -8.55 -17.58
CA VAL A 322 -13.41 -8.60 -18.85
C VAL A 322 -13.88 -7.50 -19.81
N ASN A 323 -15.19 -7.30 -19.95
CA ASN A 323 -15.74 -6.24 -20.80
C ASN A 323 -15.32 -4.85 -20.33
N MET A 324 -15.31 -4.61 -19.01
CA MET A 324 -14.80 -3.37 -18.43
C MET A 324 -13.33 -3.17 -18.78
N LEU A 325 -12.48 -4.19 -18.58
CA LEU A 325 -11.06 -4.11 -18.91
C LEU A 325 -10.79 -3.89 -20.41
N MET A 326 -11.53 -4.55 -21.28
CA MET A 326 -11.29 -4.51 -22.73
C MET A 326 -11.79 -3.22 -23.39
N ASN A 327 -12.84 -2.60 -22.86
CA ASN A 327 -13.52 -1.49 -23.54
C ASN A 327 -13.57 -0.19 -22.71
N HIS A 328 -13.38 -0.28 -21.40
CA HIS A 328 -13.59 0.84 -20.48
C HIS A 328 -12.54 0.91 -19.36
N ASP A 329 -11.32 0.41 -19.59
CA ASP A 329 -10.25 0.38 -18.60
C ASP A 329 -9.78 1.80 -18.22
N ARG A 330 -10.62 2.46 -17.42
CA ARG A 330 -10.47 3.84 -16.98
C ARG A 330 -9.19 4.03 -16.18
N PHE A 331 -8.77 2.97 -15.49
CA PHE A 331 -7.66 2.97 -14.54
C PHE A 331 -6.38 2.35 -15.11
N LYS A 332 -6.33 2.11 -16.42
CA LYS A 332 -5.12 1.78 -17.17
C LYS A 332 -4.45 0.53 -16.60
N VAL A 333 -5.27 -0.44 -16.22
CA VAL A 333 -4.82 -1.74 -15.72
C VAL A 333 -3.96 -2.44 -16.76
N PHE A 334 -4.33 -2.42 -18.04
CA PHE A 334 -3.53 -3.07 -19.08
C PHE A 334 -2.27 -2.28 -19.46
N ALA A 335 -2.36 -0.95 -19.44
CA ALA A 335 -1.21 -0.10 -19.76
C ALA A 335 -0.05 -0.31 -18.78
N ASP A 336 -0.34 -0.40 -17.49
CA ASP A 336 0.68 -0.62 -16.45
C ASP A 336 1.03 -2.09 -16.21
N TYR A 337 0.34 -3.05 -16.85
CA TYR A 337 0.52 -4.47 -16.59
C TYR A 337 1.97 -4.93 -16.80
N GLU A 338 2.57 -4.64 -17.96
CA GLU A 338 3.92 -5.08 -18.31
C GLU A 338 4.99 -4.51 -17.34
N ALA A 339 4.87 -3.22 -17.00
CA ALA A 339 5.73 -2.55 -16.03
C ALA A 339 5.59 -3.16 -14.62
N TYR A 340 4.36 -3.49 -14.20
CA TYR A 340 4.10 -4.12 -12.91
C TYR A 340 4.70 -5.53 -12.83
N ILE A 341 4.51 -6.37 -13.85
CA ILE A 341 5.10 -7.72 -13.89
C ILE A 341 6.63 -7.65 -13.83
N THR A 342 7.24 -6.74 -14.60
CA THR A 342 8.70 -6.54 -14.60
C THR A 342 9.20 -6.07 -13.23
N CYS A 343 8.44 -5.22 -12.55
CA CYS A 343 8.79 -4.76 -11.21
C CYS A 343 8.66 -5.87 -10.16
N GLN A 344 7.63 -6.73 -10.26
CA GLN A 344 7.52 -7.92 -9.42
C GLN A 344 8.66 -8.91 -9.63
N ASP A 345 9.18 -9.04 -10.85
CA ASP A 345 10.38 -9.84 -11.11
C ASP A 345 11.62 -9.23 -10.41
N ARG A 346 11.76 -7.90 -10.36
CA ARG A 346 12.82 -7.23 -9.55
C ARG A 346 12.66 -7.48 -8.05
N VAL A 347 11.43 -7.50 -7.53
CA VAL A 347 11.15 -7.88 -6.14
C VAL A 347 11.67 -9.28 -5.85
N ASN A 348 11.38 -10.24 -6.74
CA ASN A 348 11.84 -11.62 -6.59
C ASN A 348 13.36 -11.72 -6.60
N GLU A 349 14.07 -10.95 -7.44
CA GLU A 349 15.53 -10.96 -7.46
C GLU A 349 16.14 -10.37 -6.18
N LEU A 350 15.59 -9.26 -5.64
CA LEU A 350 16.11 -8.70 -4.39
C LEU A 350 15.86 -9.62 -3.20
N TYR A 351 14.70 -10.26 -3.13
CA TYR A 351 14.34 -11.15 -2.01
C TYR A 351 15.24 -12.40 -1.92
N LYS A 352 15.89 -12.80 -3.02
CA LYS A 352 16.93 -13.87 -2.99
C LYS A 352 18.20 -13.44 -2.24
N ASN A 353 18.36 -12.15 -1.94
CA ASN A 353 19.47 -11.62 -1.15
C ASN A 353 18.92 -11.04 0.17
N PRO A 354 18.75 -11.86 1.23
CA PRO A 354 18.17 -11.43 2.49
C PRO A 354 18.92 -10.26 3.15
N LYS A 355 20.24 -10.21 3.00
CA LYS A 355 21.06 -9.13 3.57
C LYS A 355 20.72 -7.78 2.92
N GLU A 356 20.70 -7.72 1.59
CA GLU A 356 20.38 -6.46 0.88
C GLU A 356 18.90 -6.10 0.99
N TRP A 357 18.00 -7.09 1.01
CA TRP A 357 16.60 -6.88 1.31
C TRP A 357 16.43 -6.16 2.65
N THR A 358 17.06 -6.69 3.71
CA THR A 358 16.93 -6.11 5.05
C THR A 358 17.62 -4.75 5.19
N ARG A 359 18.74 -4.52 4.48
CA ARG A 359 19.34 -3.16 4.39
C ARG A 359 18.37 -2.15 3.80
N THR A 360 17.67 -2.53 2.73
CA THR A 360 16.64 -1.70 2.10
C THR A 360 15.47 -1.45 3.04
N VAL A 361 15.08 -2.45 3.83
CA VAL A 361 14.07 -2.33 4.89
C VAL A 361 14.49 -1.32 5.96
N ILE A 362 15.74 -1.39 6.44
CA ILE A 362 16.27 -0.43 7.44
C ILE A 362 16.21 1.00 6.91
N ARG A 363 16.57 1.25 5.64
CA ARG A 363 16.45 2.58 5.01
C ARG A 363 15.01 3.08 4.99
N ASN A 364 14.04 2.21 4.71
CA ASN A 364 12.63 2.56 4.74
C ASN A 364 12.15 2.90 6.16
N ILE A 365 12.52 2.12 7.17
CA ILE A 365 12.18 2.41 8.58
C ILE A 365 12.80 3.76 8.98
N ALA A 366 14.07 3.98 8.67
CA ALA A 366 14.79 5.22 8.99
C ALA A 366 14.19 6.46 8.29
N GLY A 367 13.70 6.31 7.06
CA GLY A 367 13.04 7.36 6.28
C GLY A 367 11.58 7.63 6.68
N SER A 368 11.01 6.88 7.62
CA SER A 368 9.57 6.98 7.92
C SER A 368 9.18 8.14 8.85
N GLY A 369 10.16 8.87 9.41
CA GLY A 369 9.95 9.89 10.44
C GLY A 369 8.95 11.00 10.05
N LYS A 370 9.03 11.48 8.79
CA LYS A 370 8.10 12.50 8.25
C LYS A 370 6.63 12.09 8.36
N PHE A 371 6.34 10.80 8.37
CA PHE A 371 4.97 10.27 8.35
C PHE A 371 4.36 10.09 9.75
N SER A 372 4.99 10.62 10.81
CA SER A 372 4.33 10.74 12.10
C SER A 372 3.13 11.70 12.01
N SER A 373 2.00 11.29 12.58
CA SER A 373 0.85 12.18 12.76
C SER A 373 1.14 13.36 13.69
N ASP A 374 2.15 13.26 14.57
CA ASP A 374 2.50 14.37 15.46
C ASP A 374 2.97 15.58 14.66
N ARG A 375 3.82 15.33 13.65
CA ARG A 375 4.27 16.34 12.68
C ARG A 375 3.07 16.98 11.98
N THR A 376 2.16 16.17 11.45
CA THR A 376 0.93 16.65 10.79
C THR A 376 0.11 17.53 11.73
N ILE A 377 -0.13 17.08 12.97
CA ILE A 377 -0.93 17.82 13.96
C ILE A 377 -0.25 19.13 14.38
N SER A 378 1.07 19.14 14.56
CA SER A 378 1.83 20.37 14.86
C SER A 378 1.78 21.39 13.71
N GLU A 379 1.77 20.95 12.45
CA GLU A 379 1.56 21.84 11.30
C GLU A 379 0.13 22.38 11.26
N TYR A 380 -0.89 21.54 11.49
CA TYR A 380 -2.28 22.00 11.56
C TYR A 380 -2.48 23.02 12.69
N ALA A 381 -1.92 22.76 13.87
CA ALA A 381 -2.04 23.62 15.05
C ALA A 381 -1.50 25.03 14.76
N ARG A 382 -0.27 25.12 14.24
CA ARG A 382 0.37 26.40 13.95
C ARG A 382 -0.23 27.12 12.75
N ASP A 383 -0.38 26.43 11.63
CA ASP A 383 -0.62 27.10 10.34
C ASP A 383 -2.11 27.34 10.04
N ILE A 384 -3.02 26.64 10.74
CA ILE A 384 -4.46 26.69 10.46
C ILE A 384 -5.26 27.05 11.73
N TRP A 385 -4.98 26.39 12.85
CA TRP A 385 -5.75 26.60 14.09
C TRP A 385 -5.29 27.82 14.89
N GLY A 386 -4.06 28.31 14.65
CA GLY A 386 -3.47 29.42 15.38
C GLY A 386 -3.14 29.06 16.84
N VAL A 387 -2.77 27.80 17.09
CA VAL A 387 -2.43 27.29 18.42
C VAL A 387 -0.99 26.81 18.41
N GLU A 388 -0.18 27.32 19.35
CA GLU A 388 1.16 26.78 19.57
C GLU A 388 1.08 25.46 20.35
N PRO A 389 1.66 24.37 19.81
CA PRO A 389 1.77 23.12 20.54
C PRO A 389 2.48 23.34 21.88
N SER A 390 1.89 22.86 22.97
CA SER A 390 2.49 22.94 24.30
C SER A 390 2.31 21.63 25.05
N ASP A 391 3.27 21.32 25.91
CA ASP A 391 3.20 20.16 26.82
C ASP A 391 2.30 20.41 28.03
N VAL A 392 1.60 21.55 28.05
CA VAL A 392 0.66 21.89 29.11
C VAL A 392 -0.51 20.91 29.07
N LYS A 393 -0.61 20.06 30.10
CA LYS A 393 -1.77 19.20 30.29
C LYS A 393 -2.99 20.06 30.62
N ILE A 394 -3.84 20.26 29.61
CA ILE A 394 -5.19 20.79 29.81
C ILE A 394 -6.11 19.67 30.30
N PRO A 395 -7.02 19.97 31.25
CA PRO A 395 -8.02 18.99 31.67
C PRO A 395 -8.90 18.58 30.48
N PRO A 396 -9.46 17.36 30.50
CA PRO A 396 -10.35 16.92 29.44
C PRO A 396 -11.59 17.82 29.35
N PRO A 397 -12.27 17.92 28.20
CA PRO A 397 -13.32 18.93 27.96
C PRO A 397 -14.53 18.86 28.90
N ASN A 398 -14.68 17.74 29.60
CA ASN A 398 -15.72 17.49 30.61
C ASN A 398 -15.32 17.93 32.03
N GLU A 399 -14.08 18.36 32.23
CA GLU A 399 -13.58 18.89 33.49
C GLU A 399 -13.38 20.42 33.36
N PRO A 400 -13.70 21.20 34.40
CA PRO A 400 -13.47 22.64 34.36
C PRO A 400 -11.98 22.95 34.13
N PRO A 401 -11.64 24.00 33.37
CA PRO A 401 -10.26 24.44 33.21
C PRO A 401 -9.65 24.64 34.60
N VAL A 402 -8.47 24.07 34.85
CA VAL A 402 -7.71 24.37 36.06
C VAL A 402 -7.42 25.86 36.02
N GLU A 403 -8.03 26.64 36.93
CA GLU A 403 -7.75 28.07 37.05
C GLU A 403 -6.24 28.21 37.23
N SER A 404 -5.57 28.78 36.23
CA SER A 404 -4.17 29.12 36.35
C SER A 404 -4.07 30.21 37.41
N HIS A 405 -3.78 29.85 38.65
CA HIS A 405 -3.38 30.82 39.68
C HIS A 405 -2.14 31.56 39.16
N LYS A 406 -2.35 32.80 38.74
CA LYS A 406 -1.32 33.82 38.60
C LYS A 406 -1.58 34.90 39.64
#